data_AF-A0A7T5URD3-F1
#
_entry.id   AF-A0A7T5URD3-F1
#
_cell.length_a   1.000
_cell.length_b   1.000
_cell.length_c   1.000
_cell.angle_alpha   90.00
_cell.angle_beta   90.00
_cell.angle_gamma   90.00
#
_symmetry.space_group_name_H-M   'P 1'
#
loop_
_entity.id
_entity.type
_entity.pdbx_description
1 polymer ?
#
loop_
_entity_poly.entity_id
_entity_poly.type
_entity_poly.pdbx_seq_one_letter_code
_entity_poly.pdbx_strand_id
1 'polypeptide(L)'
;MKESSSESSVPQQEPSPLEEKRFQRFIEDRDIKPEDLPVIEDLLKYPKEIFVELHNFFPFSKEKNAKELERSVDTEKERSKTKDKNLKIISEERMAVYELFRRLSAKYDWTVLWNLNGILEEKTKTRLQIEFARRKQELQK
;
A
#
# COMPACT_ATOMS: atom_id res chain seq x y z
N MET A 1 19.85 24.50 43.12
CA MET A 1 19.53 24.98 41.76
C MET A 1 19.91 23.85 40.82
N LYS A 2 18.98 22.94 40.48
CA LYS A 2 18.18 22.92 39.23
C LYS A 2 19.03 23.14 37.98
N GLU A 3 19.36 22.05 37.29
CA GLU A 3 19.25 21.96 35.82
C GLU A 3 18.73 20.55 35.50
N SER A 4 17.40 20.44 35.44
CA SER A 4 16.73 19.29 34.84
C SER A 4 16.63 19.61 33.36
N SER A 5 17.53 19.03 32.58
CA SER A 5 17.47 19.05 31.13
C SER A 5 16.37 18.09 30.68
N SER A 6 15.16 18.62 30.55
CA SER A 6 14.06 17.96 29.87
C SER A 6 14.35 17.92 28.37
N GLU A 7 15.02 16.85 27.92
CA GLU A 7 15.04 16.47 26.51
C GLU A 7 13.61 16.21 26.05
N SER A 8 13.05 17.20 25.37
CA SER A 8 11.78 17.08 24.68
C SER A 8 12.02 16.17 23.49
N SER A 9 11.66 14.89 23.64
CA SER A 9 11.67 13.90 22.57
C SER A 9 10.59 14.26 21.55
N VAL A 10 10.95 15.08 20.57
CA VAL A 10 10.12 15.28 19.37
C VAL A 10 10.01 13.90 18.71
N PRO A 11 8.79 13.35 18.52
CA PRO A 11 8.64 12.09 17.80
C PRO A 11 9.17 12.31 16.39
N GLN A 12 10.33 11.72 16.08
CA GLN A 12 10.83 11.64 14.71
C GLN A 12 9.78 10.89 13.89
N GLN A 13 8.98 11.62 13.12
CA GLN A 13 8.21 11.01 12.04
C GLN A 13 9.22 10.30 11.14
N GLU A 14 9.08 8.98 10.98
CA GLU A 14 9.82 8.27 9.94
C GLU A 14 9.55 8.99 8.61
N PRO A 15 10.58 9.36 7.84
CA PRO A 15 10.39 10.01 6.55
C PRO A 15 9.53 9.13 5.65
N SER A 16 8.69 9.76 4.82
CA SER A 16 7.77 9.02 3.96
C SER A 16 8.57 8.11 3.03
N PRO A 17 8.15 6.85 2.77
CA PRO A 17 8.81 6.01 1.77
C PRO A 17 8.90 6.65 0.39
N LEU A 18 8.02 7.62 0.10
CA LEU A 18 8.09 8.41 -1.13
C LEU A 18 9.32 9.31 -1.21
N GLU A 19 9.86 9.82 -0.10
CA GLU A 19 11.04 10.69 -0.07
C GLU A 19 12.35 9.93 -0.34
N GLU A 20 12.28 8.60 -0.35
CA GLU A 20 13.44 7.78 -0.64
C GLU A 20 13.90 7.91 -2.10
N LYS A 21 15.22 8.01 -2.31
CA LYS A 21 15.84 8.20 -3.62
C LYS A 21 15.37 7.20 -4.69
N ARG A 22 15.13 5.93 -4.31
CA ARG A 22 14.65 4.91 -5.25
C ARG A 22 13.20 5.17 -5.68
N PHE A 23 12.35 5.59 -4.75
CA PHE A 23 10.95 5.91 -5.03
C PHE A 23 10.84 7.17 -5.89
N GLN A 24 11.61 8.21 -5.55
CA GLN A 24 11.70 9.44 -6.35
C GLN A 24 12.15 9.15 -7.78
N ARG A 25 13.18 8.32 -7.97
CA ARG A 25 13.59 7.88 -9.31
C ARG A 25 12.47 7.16 -10.07
N PHE A 26 11.73 6.29 -9.40
CA PHE A 26 10.58 5.63 -10.04
C PHE A 26 9.51 6.63 -10.49
N ILE A 27 9.19 7.61 -9.64
CA ILE A 27 8.23 8.68 -9.96
C ILE A 27 8.68 9.46 -11.20
N GLU A 28 9.95 9.87 -11.23
CA GLU A 28 10.55 10.60 -12.35
C GLU A 28 10.61 9.75 -13.63
N ASP A 29 11.20 8.54 -13.55
CA ASP A 29 11.43 7.65 -14.70
C ASP A 29 10.13 7.19 -15.36
N ARG A 30 9.05 7.07 -14.58
CA ARG A 30 7.73 6.62 -15.05
C ARG A 30 6.73 7.75 -15.25
N ASP A 31 7.16 9.01 -15.12
CA ASP A 31 6.34 10.20 -15.28
C ASP A 31 5.03 10.13 -14.46
N ILE A 32 5.15 9.68 -13.20
CA ILE A 32 4.02 9.59 -12.28
C ILE A 32 3.57 11.00 -11.93
N LYS A 33 2.30 11.29 -12.18
CA LYS A 33 1.73 12.61 -12.00
C LYS A 33 1.51 12.95 -10.51
N PRO A 34 1.71 14.21 -10.09
CA PRO A 34 1.53 14.62 -8.69
C PRO A 34 0.17 14.23 -8.10
N GLU A 35 -0.91 14.28 -8.89
CA GLU A 35 -2.26 13.93 -8.44
C GLU A 35 -2.46 12.43 -8.13
N ASP A 36 -1.51 11.57 -8.53
CA ASP A 36 -1.54 10.13 -8.25
C ASP A 36 -0.68 9.75 -7.03
N LEU A 37 0.17 10.66 -6.53
CA LEU A 37 0.96 10.40 -5.33
C LEU A 37 0.10 10.06 -4.10
N PRO A 38 -1.04 10.72 -3.83
CA PRO A 38 -1.91 10.34 -2.72
C PRO A 38 -2.44 8.90 -2.83
N VAL A 39 -2.69 8.42 -4.05
CA VAL A 39 -3.13 7.03 -4.29
C VAL A 39 -2.01 6.05 -3.91
N ILE A 40 -0.77 6.41 -4.20
CA ILE A 40 0.41 5.61 -3.84
C ILE A 40 0.66 5.65 -2.32
N GLU A 41 0.46 6.80 -1.68
CA GLU A 41 0.53 6.91 -0.22
C GLU A 41 -0.53 6.05 0.48
N ASP A 42 -1.73 5.97 -0.09
CA ASP A 42 -2.78 5.08 0.42
C ASP A 42 -2.37 3.61 0.28
N LEU A 43 -1.74 3.22 -0.83
CA LEU A 43 -1.20 1.86 -1.02
C LEU A 43 -0.16 1.48 0.05
N LEU A 44 0.67 2.42 0.51
CA LEU A 44 1.69 2.14 1.54
C LEU A 44 1.13 1.75 2.91
N LYS A 45 -0.17 1.96 3.15
CA LYS A 45 -0.85 1.62 4.41
C LYS A 45 -1.22 0.14 4.51
N TYR A 46 -1.20 -0.58 3.39
CA TYR A 46 -1.66 -1.96 3.32
C TYR A 46 -0.52 -2.96 3.62
N PRO A 47 -0.87 -4.15 4.13
CA PRO A 47 0.11 -5.16 4.48
C PRO A 47 0.83 -5.72 3.24
N LYS A 48 2.14 -5.97 3.41
CA LYS A 48 3.04 -6.51 2.37
C LYS A 48 2.46 -7.71 1.64
N GLU A 49 1.77 -8.58 2.37
CA GLU A 49 1.19 -9.82 1.86
C GLU A 49 0.28 -9.61 0.65
N ILE A 50 -0.44 -8.49 0.57
CA ILE A 50 -1.33 -8.20 -0.57
C ILE A 50 -0.51 -7.94 -1.84
N PHE A 51 0.63 -7.27 -1.73
CA PHE A 51 1.52 -6.98 -2.87
C PHE A 51 2.25 -8.24 -3.36
N VAL A 52 2.61 -9.14 -2.44
CA VAL A 52 3.16 -10.46 -2.80
C VAL A 52 2.17 -11.26 -3.65
N GLU A 53 0.89 -11.24 -3.28
CA GLU A 53 -0.17 -11.92 -4.05
C GLU A 53 -0.36 -11.31 -5.45
N LEU A 54 -0.25 -9.98 -5.55
CA LEU A 54 -0.36 -9.23 -6.81
C LEU A 54 0.78 -9.52 -7.80
N HIS A 55 1.93 -10.06 -7.37
CA HIS A 55 2.98 -10.47 -8.31
C HIS A 55 2.54 -11.57 -9.28
N ASN A 56 1.50 -12.35 -8.97
CA ASN A 56 0.97 -13.34 -9.92
C ASN A 56 -0.18 -12.79 -10.76
N PHE A 57 -0.53 -11.51 -10.58
CA PHE A 57 -1.82 -10.97 -10.99
C PHE A 57 -1.79 -10.16 -12.29
N PHE A 58 -0.69 -9.54 -12.68
CA PHE A 58 -0.67 -8.62 -13.82
C PHE A 58 -0.45 -9.34 -15.17
N PRO A 59 -1.49 -9.63 -15.98
CA PRO A 59 -1.27 -10.09 -17.35
C PRO A 59 -0.54 -9.03 -18.19
N PHE A 60 0.17 -9.49 -19.22
CA PHE A 60 0.95 -8.66 -20.15
C PHE A 60 0.09 -7.77 -21.09
N SER A 61 -1.05 -7.23 -20.64
CA SER A 61 -1.94 -6.36 -21.43
C SER A 61 -2.72 -5.37 -20.56
N LYS A 62 -2.68 -4.07 -20.92
CA LYS A 62 -3.32 -2.97 -20.18
C LYS A 62 -4.85 -3.13 -20.07
N GLU A 63 -5.54 -3.47 -21.16
CA GLU A 63 -6.99 -3.68 -21.13
C GLU A 63 -7.39 -4.91 -20.32
N LYS A 64 -6.56 -5.96 -20.35
CA LYS A 64 -6.77 -7.14 -19.51
C LYS A 64 -6.57 -6.80 -18.05
N ASN A 65 -5.55 -6.03 -17.68
CA ASN A 65 -5.31 -5.60 -16.30
C ASN A 65 -6.52 -4.87 -15.70
N ALA A 66 -7.07 -3.88 -16.40
CA ALA A 66 -8.21 -3.13 -15.86
C ALA A 66 -9.44 -4.02 -15.62
N LYS A 67 -9.74 -4.91 -16.57
CA LYS A 67 -10.85 -5.88 -16.45
C LYS A 67 -10.62 -6.95 -15.40
N GLU A 68 -9.40 -7.47 -15.28
CA GLU A 68 -9.07 -8.42 -14.22
C GLU A 68 -9.14 -7.74 -12.85
N LEU A 69 -8.63 -6.52 -12.68
CA LEU A 69 -8.75 -5.75 -11.43
C LEU A 69 -10.22 -5.55 -11.05
N GLU A 70 -11.08 -5.21 -12.01
CA GLU A 70 -12.52 -5.11 -11.79
C GLU A 70 -13.14 -6.44 -11.31
N ARG A 71 -12.83 -7.55 -11.98
CA ARG A 71 -13.31 -8.88 -11.54
C ARG A 71 -12.81 -9.26 -10.16
N SER A 72 -11.58 -8.90 -9.81
CA SER A 72 -11.02 -9.15 -8.48
C SER A 72 -11.74 -8.32 -7.41
N VAL A 73 -12.07 -7.06 -7.70
CA VAL A 73 -12.92 -6.23 -6.82
C VAL A 73 -14.27 -6.91 -6.58
N ASP A 74 -14.96 -7.36 -7.64
CA ASP A 74 -16.25 -8.04 -7.51
C ASP A 74 -16.15 -9.35 -6.73
N THR A 75 -15.07 -10.10 -6.93
CA THR A 75 -14.80 -11.36 -6.22
C THR A 75 -14.59 -11.12 -4.74
N GLU A 76 -13.76 -10.14 -4.37
CA GLU A 76 -13.50 -9.80 -2.96
C GLU A 76 -14.74 -9.16 -2.31
N LYS A 77 -15.53 -8.40 -3.06
CA LYS A 77 -16.83 -7.88 -2.60
C LYS A 77 -17.78 -9.00 -2.20
N GLU A 78 -17.86 -10.07 -2.98
CA GLU A 78 -18.67 -11.24 -2.59
C GLU A 78 -18.08 -11.95 -1.36
N ARG A 79 -16.75 -12.16 -1.33
CA ARG A 79 -16.08 -12.77 -0.17
C ARG A 79 -16.28 -11.98 1.11
N SER A 80 -16.34 -10.66 1.05
CA SER A 80 -16.55 -9.76 2.19
C SER A 80 -17.91 -9.95 2.89
N LYS A 81 -18.88 -10.62 2.24
CA LYS A 81 -20.19 -10.96 2.82
C LYS A 81 -20.13 -12.15 3.79
N THR A 82 -18.97 -12.80 3.92
CA THR A 82 -18.74 -13.88 4.89
C THR A 82 -19.02 -13.44 6.34
N LYS A 83 -19.37 -14.41 7.19
CA LYS A 83 -19.52 -14.21 8.64
C LYS A 83 -18.19 -14.26 9.40
N ASP A 84 -17.14 -14.78 8.77
CA ASP A 84 -15.80 -14.81 9.35
C ASP A 84 -15.18 -13.41 9.31
N LYS A 85 -14.97 -12.82 10.50
CA LYS A 85 -14.44 -11.45 10.63
C LYS A 85 -13.04 -11.29 10.03
N ASN A 86 -12.18 -12.30 10.16
CA ASN A 86 -10.80 -12.21 9.68
C ASN A 86 -10.79 -12.26 8.16
N LEU A 87 -11.54 -13.19 7.56
CA LEU A 87 -11.66 -13.27 6.10
C LEU A 87 -12.32 -12.03 5.53
N LYS A 88 -13.31 -11.46 6.23
CA LYS A 88 -13.95 -10.21 5.82
C LYS A 88 -12.94 -9.05 5.78
N ILE A 89 -12.14 -8.86 6.83
CA ILE A 89 -11.11 -7.79 6.88
C ILE A 89 -10.10 -7.97 5.74
N ILE A 90 -9.60 -9.19 5.52
CA ILE A 90 -8.66 -9.48 4.44
C ILE A 90 -9.28 -9.15 3.07
N SER A 91 -10.55 -9.51 2.87
CA SER A 91 -11.25 -9.26 1.60
C SER A 91 -11.46 -7.75 1.37
N GLU A 92 -11.82 -7.00 2.42
CA GLU A 92 -11.99 -5.54 2.34
C GLU A 92 -10.67 -4.82 2.02
N GLU A 93 -9.55 -5.26 2.62
CA GLU A 93 -8.24 -4.70 2.31
C GLU A 93 -7.80 -5.00 0.88
N ARG A 94 -7.97 -6.25 0.42
CA ARG A 94 -7.67 -6.63 -0.97
C ARG A 94 -8.50 -5.83 -1.96
N MET A 95 -9.81 -5.71 -1.71
CA MET A 95 -10.72 -4.90 -2.52
C MET A 95 -10.23 -3.46 -2.64
N ALA A 96 -9.86 -2.82 -1.52
CA ALA A 96 -9.36 -1.45 -1.53
C ALA A 96 -8.04 -1.32 -2.33
N VAL A 97 -7.11 -2.26 -2.17
CA VAL A 97 -5.87 -2.27 -2.97
C VAL A 97 -6.17 -2.44 -4.46
N TYR A 98 -7.06 -3.35 -4.84
CA TYR A 98 -7.44 -3.55 -6.24
C TYR A 98 -8.13 -2.33 -6.85
N GLU A 99 -8.95 -1.61 -6.10
CA GLU A 99 -9.56 -0.34 -6.54
C GLU A 99 -8.50 0.75 -6.80
N LEU A 100 -7.52 0.88 -5.89
CA LEU A 100 -6.41 1.82 -6.04
C LEU A 100 -5.56 1.47 -7.28
N PHE A 101 -5.19 0.21 -7.47
CA PHE A 101 -4.51 -0.24 -8.69
C PHE A 101 -5.37 -0.04 -9.94
N ARG A 102 -6.69 -0.24 -9.86
CA ARG A 102 -7.59 -0.02 -11.00
C ARG A 102 -7.57 1.44 -11.43
N ARG A 103 -7.60 2.38 -10.48
CA ARG A 103 -7.49 3.82 -10.75
C ARG A 103 -6.17 4.15 -11.47
N LEU A 104 -5.06 3.57 -11.02
CA LEU A 104 -3.77 3.76 -11.68
C LEU A 104 -3.70 3.10 -13.07
N SER A 105 -4.35 1.95 -13.25
CA SER A 105 -4.36 1.22 -14.54
C SER A 105 -5.05 1.95 -15.69
N ALA A 106 -5.94 2.89 -15.37
CA ALA A 106 -6.54 3.77 -16.38
C ALA A 106 -5.48 4.69 -17.01
N LYS A 107 -4.50 5.14 -16.21
CA LYS A 107 -3.47 6.10 -16.62
C LYS A 107 -2.20 5.40 -17.10
N TYR A 108 -1.69 4.47 -16.31
CA TYR A 108 -0.38 3.84 -16.51
C TYR A 108 -0.48 2.46 -17.14
N ASP A 109 0.58 2.02 -17.82
CA ASP A 109 0.66 0.68 -18.39
C ASP A 109 0.96 -0.40 -17.33
N TRP A 110 0.86 -1.66 -17.76
CA TRP A 110 1.07 -2.80 -16.87
C TRP A 110 2.48 -2.87 -16.27
N THR A 111 3.50 -2.39 -16.99
CA THR A 111 4.90 -2.41 -16.51
C THR A 111 5.10 -1.40 -15.39
N VAL A 112 4.47 -0.22 -15.49
CA VAL A 112 4.48 0.77 -14.39
C VAL A 112 3.80 0.20 -13.16
N LEU A 113 2.63 -0.43 -13.30
CA LEU A 113 1.92 -1.04 -12.16
C LEU A 113 2.70 -2.19 -11.55
N TRP A 114 3.32 -3.03 -12.37
CA TRP A 114 4.18 -4.13 -11.91
C TRP A 114 5.35 -3.62 -11.07
N ASN A 115 6.05 -2.59 -11.58
CA ASN A 115 7.19 -2.01 -10.88
C ASN A 115 6.75 -1.32 -9.57
N LEU A 116 5.63 -0.61 -9.60
CA LEU A 116 5.04 -0.02 -8.40
C LEU A 116 4.74 -1.10 -7.36
N ASN A 117 4.15 -2.22 -7.77
CA ASN A 117 3.86 -3.35 -6.87
C ASN A 117 5.13 -3.89 -6.22
N GLY A 118 6.22 -4.05 -6.99
CA GLY A 118 7.51 -4.49 -6.45
C GLY A 118 8.09 -3.49 -5.43
N ILE A 119 7.98 -2.18 -5.70
CA ILE A 119 8.40 -1.15 -4.73
C ILE A 119 7.54 -1.22 -3.46
N LEU A 120 6.21 -1.33 -3.60
CA LEU A 120 5.30 -1.43 -2.46
C LEU A 120 5.57 -2.67 -1.62
N GLU A 121 5.85 -3.82 -2.23
CA GLU A 121 6.24 -5.04 -1.50
C GLU A 121 7.51 -4.82 -0.66
N GLU A 122 8.50 -4.08 -1.19
CA GLU A 122 9.73 -3.78 -0.45
C GLU A 122 9.51 -2.79 0.70
N LYS A 123 8.59 -1.83 0.53
CA LYS A 123 8.40 -0.70 1.46
C LYS A 123 7.34 -0.91 2.53
N THR A 124 6.43 -1.82 2.30
CA THR A 124 5.35 -2.10 3.24
C THR A 124 5.79 -3.12 4.29
N LYS A 125 5.25 -2.97 5.49
CA LYS A 125 5.47 -3.87 6.62
C LYS A 125 4.53 -5.07 6.49
N THR A 126 4.93 -6.21 7.05
CA THR A 126 4.01 -7.36 7.17
C THR A 126 2.85 -7.00 8.09
N ARG A 127 1.70 -7.68 7.96
CA ARG A 127 0.56 -7.46 8.86
C ARG A 127 0.97 -7.57 10.34
N LEU A 128 1.78 -8.56 10.67
CA LEU A 128 2.29 -8.76 12.03
C LEU A 128 3.10 -7.55 12.51
N GLN A 129 4.00 -7.02 11.67
CA GLN A 129 4.80 -5.84 12.01
C GLN A 129 3.92 -4.59 12.21
N ILE A 130 2.87 -4.42 11.40
CA ILE A 130 1.89 -3.33 11.55
C ILE A 130 1.14 -3.45 12.90
N GLU A 131 0.65 -4.65 13.23
CA GLU A 131 -0.04 -4.91 14.48
C GLU A 131 0.86 -4.71 15.71
N PHE A 132 2.11 -5.17 15.65
CA PHE A 132 3.10 -4.94 16.70
C PHE A 132 3.38 -3.44 16.91
N ALA A 133 3.56 -2.69 15.82
CA ALA A 133 3.79 -1.24 15.89
C ALA A 133 2.59 -0.52 16.54
N ARG A 134 1.37 -0.90 16.17
CA ARG A 134 0.13 -0.34 16.74
C ARG A 134 0.02 -0.61 18.24
N ARG A 135 0.21 -1.87 18.66
CA ARG A 135 0.17 -2.24 20.09
C ARG A 135 1.23 -1.52 20.91
N LYS A 136 2.44 -1.35 20.36
CA LYS A 136 3.51 -0.61 21.02
C LYS A 136 3.13 0.86 21.24
N GLN A 137 2.49 1.51 20.26
CA GLN A 137 2.01 2.90 20.40
C GLN A 137 0.87 3.03 21.41
N GLU A 138 -0.04 2.05 21.48
CA GLU A 138 -1.12 2.03 22.47
C GLU A 138 -0.61 1.90 23.91
N LEU A 139 0.51 1.18 24.11
CA LEU A 139 1.16 1.03 25.42
C LEU A 139 2.01 2.24 25.85
N GLN A 140 2.28 3.16 24.94
CA GLN A 140 3.06 4.39 25.20
C GLN A 140 2.18 5.63 25.44
N LYS A 141 0.84 5.48 25.32
CA LYS A 141 -0.17 6.50 25.61
C LYS A 141 -0.79 6.28 26.97
#